data_AF-A0A8B7A5P5-F1
#
_entry.id   AF-A0A8B7A5P5-F1
#
_cell.length_a   1.000
_cell.length_b   1.000
_cell.length_c   1.000
_cell.angle_alpha   90.00
_cell.angle_beta   90.00
_cell.angle_gamma   90.00
#
_symmetry.space_group_name_H-M   'P 1'
#
loop_
_entity.id
_entity.type
_entity.pdbx_description
1 polymer ?
#
loop_
_entity_poly.entity_id
_entity_poly.type
_entity_poly.pdbx_seq_one_letter_code
_entity_poly.pdbx_strand_id
1 'polypeptide(L)'
;MELHFLVFKACDEENKGYLSREDFKVAVVMLFGYKPSKIEADSVMSSINQNTSGIFLGDFLNVARKKKETQLYWSEIRHIFTAFDRHCRGFLTLEDFKKAFKQVAPKLPERIILEVFREVDQDSDGHVSFKDFEYAMNCGRKEA
;
A
#
# COMPACT_ATOMS: atom_id res chain seq x y z
N MET A 1 -10.01 14.22 -5.94
CA MET A 1 -10.94 14.29 -4.79
C MET A 1 -12.40 14.17 -5.21
N GLU A 2 -12.78 14.66 -6.40
CA GLU A 2 -14.18 14.68 -6.86
C GLU A 2 -14.84 13.29 -6.96
N LEU A 3 -14.13 12.26 -7.44
CA LEU A 3 -14.71 10.91 -7.56
C LEU A 3 -15.19 10.34 -6.21
N HIS A 4 -14.41 10.51 -5.14
CA HIS A 4 -14.77 9.98 -3.82
C HIS A 4 -16.01 10.72 -3.27
N PHE A 5 -16.11 12.03 -3.49
CA PHE A 5 -17.28 12.81 -3.12
C PHE A 5 -18.53 12.36 -3.86
N LEU A 6 -18.44 12.13 -5.18
CA LEU A 6 -19.55 11.64 -5.99
C LEU A 6 -20.02 10.26 -5.55
N VAL A 7 -19.09 9.34 -5.25
CA VAL A 7 -19.46 8.01 -4.74
C VAL A 7 -20.11 8.09 -3.36
N PHE A 8 -19.61 8.95 -2.46
CA PHE A 8 -20.27 9.18 -1.18
C PHE A 8 -21.72 9.64 -1.39
N LYS A 9 -21.94 10.63 -2.26
CA LYS A 9 -23.29 11.14 -2.54
C LYS A 9 -24.19 10.13 -3.23
N ALA A 10 -23.65 9.26 -4.07
CA ALA A 10 -24.41 8.18 -4.68
C ALA A 10 -24.81 7.08 -3.69
N CYS A 11 -24.02 6.87 -2.62
CA CYS A 11 -24.26 5.83 -1.61
C CYS A 11 -25.00 6.35 -0.37
N ASP A 12 -25.04 7.66 -0.14
CA ASP A 12 -25.80 8.31 0.94
C ASP A 12 -27.30 8.31 0.60
N GLU A 13 -27.91 7.13 0.68
CA GLU A 13 -29.35 6.96 0.47
C GLU A 13 -30.11 7.88 1.42
N GLU A 14 -31.15 8.55 0.91
CA GLU A 14 -31.98 9.49 1.67
C GLU A 14 -31.28 10.79 2.13
N ASN A 15 -30.04 11.07 1.67
CA ASN A 15 -29.25 12.25 2.10
C ASN A 15 -29.09 12.35 3.63
N LYS A 16 -28.85 11.22 4.28
CA LYS A 16 -28.60 11.12 5.72
C LYS A 16 -27.36 11.91 6.15
N GLY A 17 -26.43 12.15 5.22
CA GLY A 17 -25.16 12.80 5.49
C GLY A 17 -24.09 11.85 6.05
N TYR A 18 -24.39 10.55 6.12
CA TYR A 18 -23.48 9.51 6.58
C TYR A 18 -23.75 8.20 5.84
N LEU A 19 -22.71 7.39 5.69
CA LEU A 19 -22.82 6.04 5.14
C LEU A 19 -23.01 5.03 6.27
N SER A 20 -24.07 4.24 6.18
CA SER A 20 -24.21 3.03 6.99
C SER A 20 -23.12 2.00 6.63
N ARG A 21 -23.08 0.89 7.35
CA ARG A 21 -22.14 -0.20 7.05
C ARG A 21 -22.37 -0.77 5.65
N GLU A 22 -23.62 -0.84 5.23
CA GLU A 22 -24.05 -1.36 3.93
C GLU A 22 -23.68 -0.37 2.82
N ASP A 23 -23.98 0.93 3.03
CA ASP A 23 -23.62 2.01 2.10
C ASP A 23 -22.10 2.10 1.91
N PHE A 24 -21.34 1.93 3.00
CA PHE A 24 -19.88 1.90 2.94
C PHE A 24 -19.36 0.71 2.10
N LYS A 25 -19.93 -0.49 2.23
CA LYS A 25 -19.54 -1.64 1.41
C LYS A 25 -19.79 -1.36 -0.07
N VAL A 26 -20.94 -0.76 -0.41
CA VAL A 26 -21.25 -0.36 -1.79
C VAL A 26 -20.24 0.67 -2.31
N ALA A 27 -19.93 1.68 -1.50
CA ALA A 27 -18.94 2.69 -1.86
C ALA A 27 -17.54 2.09 -2.11
N VAL A 28 -17.13 1.07 -1.32
CA VAL A 28 -15.86 0.35 -1.55
C VAL A 28 -15.88 -0.44 -2.85
N VAL A 29 -17.01 -1.08 -3.19
CA VAL A 29 -17.17 -1.78 -4.47
C VAL A 29 -17.06 -0.80 -5.64
N MET A 30 -17.70 0.37 -5.54
CA MET A 30 -17.66 1.39 -6.60
C MET A 30 -16.28 2.02 -6.78
N LEU A 31 -15.55 2.27 -5.68
CA LEU A 31 -14.23 2.92 -5.75
C LEU A 31 -13.08 1.96 -6.07
N PHE A 32 -13.15 0.73 -5.55
CA PHE A 32 -12.02 -0.19 -5.55
C PHE A 32 -12.31 -1.53 -6.25
N GLY A 33 -13.55 -1.76 -6.69
CA GLY A 33 -13.91 -2.93 -7.50
C GLY A 33 -14.01 -4.25 -6.73
N TYR A 34 -14.04 -4.23 -5.40
CA TYR A 34 -14.20 -5.44 -4.59
C TYR A 34 -15.14 -5.22 -3.40
N LYS A 35 -15.75 -6.32 -2.96
CA LYS A 35 -16.60 -6.32 -1.77
C LYS A 35 -15.73 -6.52 -0.53
N PRO A 36 -15.67 -5.55 0.41
CA PRO A 36 -14.85 -5.71 1.61
C PRO A 36 -15.42 -6.80 2.51
N SER A 37 -14.54 -7.48 3.24
CA SER A 37 -14.94 -8.51 4.20
C SER A 37 -15.63 -7.91 5.44
N LYS A 38 -16.30 -8.75 6.23
CA LYS A 38 -16.91 -8.31 7.51
C LYS A 38 -15.87 -7.63 8.40
N ILE A 39 -14.71 -8.27 8.56
CA ILE A 39 -13.59 -7.83 9.39
C ILE A 39 -13.00 -6.52 8.88
N GLU A 40 -12.79 -6.39 7.58
CA GLU A 40 -12.25 -5.16 6.98
C GLU A 40 -13.20 -3.98 7.20
N ALA A 41 -14.50 -4.16 6.93
CA ALA A 41 -15.50 -3.13 7.17
C ALA A 41 -15.58 -2.74 8.66
N ASP A 42 -15.57 -3.74 9.56
CA ASP A 42 -15.59 -3.50 11.01
C ASP A 42 -14.34 -2.76 11.49
N SER A 43 -13.16 -3.12 10.96
CA SER A 43 -11.90 -2.47 11.29
C SER A 43 -11.91 -0.99 10.87
N VAL A 44 -12.36 -0.69 9.65
CA VAL A 44 -12.48 0.69 9.17
C VAL A 44 -13.50 1.47 10.00
N MET A 45 -14.70 0.93 10.23
CA MET A 45 -15.73 1.63 11.01
C MET A 45 -15.28 1.88 12.45
N SER A 46 -14.65 0.89 13.09
CA SER A 46 -14.14 1.02 14.46
C SER A 46 -12.98 2.01 14.59
N SER A 47 -12.19 2.19 13.53
CA SER A 47 -11.06 3.14 13.52
C SER A 47 -11.48 4.61 13.45
N ILE A 48 -12.74 4.87 13.09
CA ILE A 48 -13.28 6.22 12.91
C ILE A 48 -14.03 6.66 14.18
N ASN A 49 -14.93 5.83 14.71
CA ASN A 49 -15.54 6.03 16.02
C ASN A 49 -16.47 4.88 16.45
N GLN A 50 -16.57 4.61 17.75
CA GLN A 50 -17.44 3.56 18.32
C GLN A 50 -18.90 4.02 18.57
N ASN A 51 -19.17 5.33 18.51
CA ASN A 51 -20.44 5.93 18.97
C ASN A 51 -21.27 6.62 17.88
N THR A 52 -20.91 6.52 16.60
CA THR A 52 -21.66 7.15 15.50
C THR A 52 -22.46 6.13 14.71
N SER A 53 -23.63 6.53 14.22
CA SER A 53 -24.52 5.70 13.39
C SER A 53 -23.95 5.33 12.01
N GLY A 54 -22.80 5.90 11.63
CA GLY A 54 -22.12 5.62 10.37
C GLY A 54 -20.89 6.49 10.13
N ILE A 55 -20.40 6.47 8.88
CA ILE A 55 -19.21 7.18 8.42
C ILE A 55 -19.62 8.49 7.75
N PHE A 56 -19.16 9.63 8.27
CA PHE A 56 -19.40 10.94 7.67
C PHE A 56 -18.48 11.19 6.46
N LEU A 57 -18.84 12.17 5.63
CA LEU A 57 -18.10 12.50 4.41
C LEU A 57 -16.60 12.74 4.66
N GLY A 58 -16.25 13.51 5.70
CA GLY A 58 -14.85 13.80 6.03
C GLY A 58 -14.05 12.52 6.33
N ASP A 59 -14.64 11.63 7.12
CA ASP A 59 -14.03 10.35 7.49
C ASP A 59 -13.92 9.42 6.29
N PHE A 60 -14.97 9.34 5.47
CA PHE A 60 -14.97 8.57 4.24
C PHE A 60 -13.86 9.04 3.28
N LEU A 61 -13.71 10.35 3.07
CA LEU A 61 -12.66 10.90 2.23
C LEU A 61 -11.27 10.56 2.79
N ASN A 62 -11.09 10.62 4.10
CA ASN A 62 -9.83 10.26 4.75
C ASN A 62 -9.50 8.77 4.57
N VAL A 63 -10.46 7.87 4.79
CA VAL A 63 -10.31 6.43 4.58
C VAL A 63 -10.01 6.13 3.12
N ALA A 64 -10.80 6.66 2.19
CA ALA A 64 -10.62 6.42 0.77
C ALA A 64 -9.27 6.94 0.27
N ARG A 65 -8.81 8.09 0.78
CA ARG A 65 -7.47 8.63 0.51
C ARG A 65 -6.38 7.69 1.04
N LYS A 66 -6.41 7.35 2.34
CA LYS A 66 -5.41 6.46 2.95
C LYS A 66 -5.32 5.13 2.19
N LYS A 67 -6.47 4.53 1.86
CA LYS A 67 -6.54 3.27 1.11
C LYS A 67 -5.94 3.40 -0.28
N LYS A 68 -6.20 4.51 -0.99
CA LYS A 68 -5.61 4.78 -2.31
C LYS A 68 -4.10 4.98 -2.21
N GLU A 69 -3.61 5.73 -1.22
CA GLU A 69 -2.17 5.91 -0.98
C GLU A 69 -1.48 4.58 -0.68
N THR A 70 -2.10 3.72 0.14
CA THR A 70 -1.59 2.36 0.39
C THR A 70 -1.56 1.52 -0.89
N GLN A 71 -2.59 1.53 -1.73
CA GLN A 71 -2.59 0.80 -3.00
C GLN A 71 -1.52 1.31 -3.97
N LEU A 72 -1.36 2.62 -4.07
CA LEU A 72 -0.32 3.23 -4.92
C LEU A 72 1.07 2.82 -4.44
N TYR A 73 1.32 2.92 -3.13
CA TYR A 73 2.59 2.49 -2.54
C TYR A 73 2.89 1.00 -2.80
N TRP A 74 1.91 0.12 -2.61
CA TRP A 74 2.05 -1.30 -2.93
C TRP A 74 2.35 -1.54 -4.41
N SER A 75 1.69 -0.78 -5.29
CA SER A 75 1.94 -0.83 -6.72
C SER A 75 3.34 -0.32 -7.07
N GLU A 76 3.82 0.74 -6.42
CA GLU A 76 5.14 1.32 -6.64
C GLU A 76 6.25 0.38 -6.18
N ILE A 77 6.17 -0.20 -4.97
CA ILE A 77 7.15 -1.19 -4.50
C ILE A 77 7.23 -2.35 -5.47
N ARG A 78 6.07 -2.87 -5.89
CA ARG A 78 6.01 -4.00 -6.82
C ARG A 78 6.57 -3.65 -8.19
N HIS A 79 6.32 -2.42 -8.67
CA HIS A 79 6.87 -1.95 -9.93
C HIS A 79 8.40 -1.82 -9.87
N ILE A 80 8.92 -1.25 -8.79
CA ILE A 80 10.37 -1.12 -8.55
C ILE A 80 11.02 -2.50 -8.48
N PHE A 81 10.46 -3.42 -7.69
CA PHE A 81 10.98 -4.79 -7.59
C PHE A 81 11.01 -5.49 -8.95
N THR A 82 9.92 -5.38 -9.73
CA THR A 82 9.83 -5.98 -11.07
C THR A 82 10.82 -5.35 -12.04
N ALA A 83 11.09 -4.04 -11.92
CA ALA A 83 12.11 -3.38 -12.73
C ALA A 83 13.54 -3.90 -12.44
N PHE A 84 13.80 -4.33 -11.20
CA PHE A 84 15.07 -4.92 -10.80
C PHE A 84 15.16 -6.42 -11.11
N ASP A 85 14.07 -7.17 -10.99
CA ASP A 85 13.98 -8.59 -11.33
C ASP A 85 13.79 -8.79 -12.83
N ARG A 86 14.80 -8.40 -13.61
CA ARG A 86 14.75 -8.42 -15.10
C ARG A 86 14.51 -9.81 -15.69
N HIS A 87 14.75 -10.84 -14.89
CA HIS A 87 14.60 -12.24 -15.29
C HIS A 87 13.30 -12.87 -14.74
N CYS A 88 12.47 -12.10 -14.04
CA CYS A 88 11.20 -12.54 -13.45
C CYS A 88 11.32 -13.81 -12.58
N ARG A 89 12.41 -13.92 -11.82
CA ARG A 89 12.67 -15.08 -10.94
C ARG A 89 11.86 -15.03 -9.64
N GLY A 90 11.32 -13.86 -9.29
CA GLY A 90 10.66 -13.61 -8.02
C GLY A 90 11.61 -13.23 -6.88
N PHE A 91 12.90 -13.07 -7.17
CA PHE A 91 13.96 -12.69 -6.23
C PHE A 91 15.08 -11.94 -6.95
N LEU A 92 15.77 -11.08 -6.20
CA LEU A 92 16.96 -10.36 -6.68
C LEU A 92 18.21 -11.05 -6.18
N THR A 93 19.09 -11.44 -7.09
CA THR A 93 20.45 -11.83 -6.73
C THR A 93 21.26 -10.58 -6.38
N LEU A 94 22.38 -10.77 -5.68
CA LEU A 94 23.33 -9.68 -5.44
C LEU A 94 23.78 -8.97 -6.73
N GLU A 95 23.88 -9.70 -7.84
CA GLU A 95 24.25 -9.09 -9.13
C GLU A 95 23.15 -8.16 -9.67
N ASP A 96 21.87 -8.58 -9.57
CA ASP A 96 20.73 -7.74 -9.96
C ASP A 96 20.68 -6.48 -9.08
N PHE A 97 20.86 -6.66 -7.77
CA PHE A 97 20.88 -5.57 -6.79
C PHE A 97 22.01 -4.58 -7.08
N LYS A 98 23.22 -5.04 -7.40
CA LYS A 98 24.33 -4.16 -7.82
C LYS A 98 24.03 -3.42 -9.12
N LYS A 99 23.44 -4.08 -10.12
CA LYS A 99 23.07 -3.47 -11.40
C LYS A 99 21.99 -2.40 -11.22
N ALA A 100 21.03 -2.64 -10.32
CA ALA A 100 20.00 -1.70 -9.92
C ALA A 100 20.60 -0.43 -9.32
N PHE A 101 21.43 -0.58 -8.27
CA PHE A 101 22.07 0.56 -7.60
C PHE A 101 23.01 1.35 -8.51
N LYS A 102 23.69 0.70 -9.45
CA LYS A 102 24.52 1.41 -10.45
C LYS A 102 23.70 2.32 -11.38
N GLN A 103 22.43 2.01 -11.63
CA GLN A 103 21.57 2.85 -12.47
C GLN A 103 21.01 4.06 -11.69
N VAL A 104 20.64 3.86 -10.42
CA VAL A 104 19.95 4.87 -9.61
C VAL A 104 20.93 5.74 -8.81
N ALA A 105 22.03 5.15 -8.33
CA ALA A 105 23.03 5.78 -7.49
C ALA A 105 24.47 5.35 -7.90
N PRO A 106 24.93 5.72 -9.12
CA PRO A 106 26.20 5.24 -9.69
C PRO A 106 27.45 5.60 -8.87
N LYS A 107 27.36 6.60 -7.98
CA LYS A 107 28.46 7.05 -7.11
C LYS A 107 28.56 6.27 -5.80
N LEU A 108 27.59 5.40 -5.50
CA LEU A 108 27.58 4.64 -4.25
C LEU A 108 28.64 3.53 -4.30
N PRO A 109 29.52 3.41 -3.29
CA PRO A 109 30.55 2.36 -3.29
C PRO A 109 29.93 0.97 -3.24
N GLU A 110 30.53 0.02 -3.96
CA GLU A 110 30.05 -1.37 -4.01
C GLU A 110 30.02 -2.04 -2.63
N ARG A 111 30.94 -1.65 -1.73
CA ARG A 111 30.93 -2.11 -0.33
C ARG A 111 29.65 -1.73 0.40
N ILE A 112 29.16 -0.51 0.20
CA ILE A 112 27.91 -0.05 0.84
C ILE A 112 26.72 -0.81 0.26
N ILE A 113 26.71 -1.09 -1.05
CA ILE A 113 25.67 -1.90 -1.69
C ILE A 113 25.65 -3.33 -1.11
N LEU A 114 26.82 -3.92 -0.84
CA LEU A 114 26.93 -5.23 -0.20
C LEU A 114 26.40 -5.24 1.24
N GLU A 115 26.71 -4.19 2.00
CA GLU A 115 26.21 -4.04 3.38
C GLU A 115 24.69 -3.90 3.39
N VAL A 116 24.12 -3.06 2.52
CA VAL A 116 22.66 -2.92 2.35
C VAL A 116 22.03 -4.24 1.91
N PHE A 117 22.61 -4.96 0.95
CA PHE A 117 22.08 -6.24 0.51
C PHE A 117 21.95 -7.23 1.67
N ARG A 118 22.98 -7.34 2.52
CA ARG A 118 22.97 -8.23 3.69
C ARG A 118 21.97 -7.81 4.75
N GLU A 119 21.69 -6.52 4.87
CA GLU A 119 20.68 -6.01 5.79
C GLU A 119 19.26 -6.31 5.29
N VAL A 120 19.06 -6.26 3.96
CA VAL A 120 17.78 -6.56 3.32
C VAL A 120 17.51 -8.07 3.28
N ASP A 121 18.51 -8.91 3.01
CA ASP A 121 18.43 -10.38 2.99
C ASP A 121 18.21 -10.96 4.40
N GLN A 122 16.95 -10.93 4.86
CA GLN A 122 16.56 -11.25 6.24
C GLN A 122 16.75 -12.72 6.61
N ASP A 123 16.58 -13.64 5.66
CA ASP A 123 16.78 -15.08 5.87
C ASP A 123 18.17 -15.56 5.45
N SER A 124 19.01 -14.67 4.91
CA SER A 124 20.41 -14.92 4.55
C SER A 124 20.56 -16.05 3.53
N ASP A 125 19.59 -16.21 2.63
CA ASP A 125 19.60 -17.24 1.59
C ASP A 125 20.42 -16.82 0.35
N GLY A 126 20.95 -15.59 0.35
CA GLY A 126 21.72 -15.01 -0.76
C GLY A 126 20.86 -14.36 -1.83
N HIS A 127 19.55 -14.25 -1.60
CA HIS A 127 18.58 -13.61 -2.47
C HIS A 127 17.72 -12.62 -1.67
N VAL A 128 17.30 -11.55 -2.34
CA VAL A 128 16.30 -10.64 -1.79
C VAL A 128 14.96 -11.02 -2.40
N SER A 129 14.11 -11.66 -1.62
CA SER A 129 12.74 -11.95 -2.04
C SER A 129 11.90 -10.67 -2.08
N PHE A 130 10.71 -10.74 -2.67
CA PHE A 130 9.77 -9.61 -2.61
C PHE A 130 9.43 -9.21 -1.16
N LYS A 131 9.37 -10.19 -0.24
CA LYS A 131 9.02 -9.96 1.17
C LYS A 131 10.14 -9.20 1.89
N ASP A 132 11.40 -9.53 1.60
CA ASP A 132 12.58 -8.84 2.14
C ASP A 132 12.64 -7.40 1.65
N PHE A 133 12.41 -7.22 0.36
CA PHE A 133 12.35 -5.89 -0.27
C PHE A 133 11.21 -5.04 0.30
N GLU A 134 10.02 -5.62 0.48
CA GLU A 134 8.87 -4.99 1.12
C GLU A 134 9.19 -4.55 2.55
N TYR A 135 9.84 -5.42 3.33
CA TYR A 135 10.24 -5.11 4.70
C TYR A 135 11.19 -3.91 4.76
N ALA A 136 12.23 -3.91 3.91
CA ALA A 136 13.20 -2.82 3.83
C ALA A 136 12.54 -1.48 3.46
N MET A 137 11.65 -1.48 2.47
CA MET A 137 10.94 -0.27 2.02
C MET A 137 9.94 0.26 3.05
N ASN A 138 9.39 -0.61 3.90
CA ASN A 138 8.44 -0.22 4.95
C ASN A 138 9.14 0.20 6.26
N CYS A 139 10.34 -0.34 6.54
CA CYS A 139 11.15 0.06 7.69
C CYS A 139 11.63 1.51 7.56
N GLY A 140 12.11 1.91 6.38
CA GLY A 140 12.53 3.29 6.12
C GLY A 140 11.42 4.35 6.27
N ARG A 141 10.14 3.93 6.38
CA ARG A 141 9.00 4.83 6.61
C ARG A 141 8.65 5.00 8.09
N LYS A 142 9.03 4.07 8.97
CA LYS A 142 8.76 4.18 10.41
C LYS A 142 9.71 5.13 11.13
N GLU A 143 10.83 5.48 10.49
CA GLU A 143 11.89 6.32 11.05
C GLU A 143 11.94 7.73 10.44
N ALA A 144 10.97 8.10 9.59
CA ALA A 144 10.87 9.40 8.92
C ALA A 144 9.68 10.24 9.41
#